data_AF-A0A0P9JU78-F1
#
_entry.id   AF-A0A0P9JU78-F1
#
_cell.length_a   1.000
_cell.length_b   1.000
_cell.length_c   1.000
_cell.angle_alpha   90.00
_cell.angle_beta   90.00
_cell.angle_gamma   90.00
#
_symmetry.space_group_name_H-M   'P 1'
#
loop_
_entity.id
_entity.type
_entity.pdbx_description
1 polymer ?
#
loop_
_entity_poly.entity_id
_entity_poly.type
_entity_poly.pdbx_seq_one_letter_code
_entity_poly.pdbx_strand_id
1 'polypeptide(L)' 'MEFQKLPRKFKIGAMLLEDPVPTGDLNQVHEILATQYPMIRHTHIFESDAVLSGCGTYLEYSIKLPPAKTNG' A
#
# COMPACT_ATOMS: atom_id res chain seq x y z
N MET A 1 -24.74 7.83 8.73
CA MET A 1 -23.90 7.12 9.72
C MET A 1 -22.51 7.08 9.10
N GLU A 2 -21.56 7.87 9.60
CA GLU A 2 -20.20 7.83 9.06
C GLU A 2 -19.53 6.55 9.55
N PHE A 3 -19.23 5.64 8.62
CA PHE A 3 -18.41 4.48 8.92
C PHE A 3 -16.97 4.96 9.08
N GLN A 4 -16.48 4.97 10.31
CA GLN A 4 -15.09 5.29 10.60
C GLN A 4 -14.21 4.22 9.94
N LYS A 5 -13.60 4.56 8.80
CA LYS A 5 -12.69 3.66 8.09
C LYS A 5 -11.43 3.48 8.92
N LEU A 6 -10.99 2.23 9.07
CA LEU A 6 -9.71 1.94 9.70
C LEU A 6 -8.57 2.62 8.92
N PRO A 7 -7.53 3.13 9.61
CA PRO A 7 -6.37 3.69 8.93
C PRO A 7 -5.71 2.63 8.04
N ARG A 8 -5.16 3.06 6.91
CA ARG A 8 -4.46 2.19 5.95
C ARG A 8 -2.96 2.27 6.20
N LYS A 9 -2.26 1.16 5.98
CA LYS A 9 -0.80 1.09 5.93
C LYS A 9 -0.36 0.25 4.75
N PHE A 10 0.81 0.59 4.20
CA PHE A 10 1.34 -0.04 2.99
C PHE A 10 2.64 -0.75 3.29
N LYS A 11 2.71 -2.04 2.96
CA LYS A 11 3.88 -2.87 3.21
C LYS A 11 4.65 -3.12 1.93
N ILE A 12 5.95 -2.85 1.98
CA ILE A 12 6.90 -3.05 0.88
C ILE A 12 8.08 -3.87 1.41
N GLY A 13 8.08 -5.17 1.13
CA GLY A 13 9.05 -6.09 1.74
C GLY A 13 8.96 -6.05 3.27
N ALA A 14 10.03 -5.58 3.92
CA ALA A 14 10.10 -5.43 5.38
C ALA A 14 9.66 -4.03 5.89
N MET A 15 9.44 -3.07 4.99
CA MET A 15 9.07 -1.70 5.34
C MET A 15 7.55 -1.56 5.44
N LEU A 16 7.09 -0.85 6.47
CA LEU A 16 5.70 -0.46 6.65
C LEU A 16 5.59 1.06 6.53
N LEU A 17 4.72 1.53 5.66
CA LEU A 17 4.50 2.93 5.34
C LEU A 17 3.12 3.37 5.83
N GLU A 18 3.04 4.58 6.36
CA GLU A 18 1.77 5.23 6.67
C GLU A 18 1.09 5.68 5.38
N ASP A 19 -0.24 5.78 5.43
CA ASP A 19 -1.03 6.32 4.33
C ASP A 19 -0.76 7.82 4.14
N PRO A 20 -0.20 8.25 3.00
CA PRO A 20 0.06 9.67 2.75
C PRO A 20 -1.23 10.47 2.53
N VAL A 21 -2.33 9.83 2.14
CA VAL A 21 -3.62 10.49 1.86
C VAL A 21 -4.78 9.64 2.40
N PRO A 22 -5.05 9.68 3.73
CA PRO A 22 -6.07 8.86 4.38
C PRO A 22 -7.50 9.04 3.84
N THR A 23 -7.79 10.21 3.27
CA THR A 23 -9.09 10.55 2.69
C THR A 23 -9.16 10.29 1.19
N GLY A 24 -8.03 9.98 0.55
CA GLY A 24 -7.88 9.79 -0.89
C GLY A 24 -8.09 8.34 -1.33
N ASP A 25 -8.19 8.15 -2.64
CA ASP A 25 -8.28 6.83 -3.23
C ASP A 25 -6.91 6.12 -3.26
N LEU A 26 -6.90 4.81 -3.51
CA LEU A 26 -5.65 4.04 -3.59
C LEU A 26 -4.77 4.44 -4.79
N ASN A 27 -5.34 5.05 -5.84
CA ASN A 27 -4.57 5.49 -7.01
C ASN A 27 -3.72 6.71 -6.67
N GLN A 28 -4.28 7.68 -5.96
CA GLN A 28 -3.58 8.85 -5.44
C GLN A 28 -2.46 8.45 -4.48
N VAL A 29 -2.77 7.50 -3.58
CA VAL A 29 -1.75 6.95 -2.68
C VAL A 29 -0.64 6.29 -3.49
N HIS A 30 -0.98 5.46 -4.48
CA HIS A 30 -0.02 4.82 -5.36
C HIS A 30 0.86 5.83 -6.10
N GLU A 31 0.30 6.92 -6.66
CA GLU A 31 1.07 7.98 -7.33
C GLU A 31 2.09 8.65 -6.41
N ILE A 32 1.69 8.97 -5.17
CA ILE A 32 2.59 9.57 -4.18
C ILE A 32 3.69 8.59 -3.77
N LEU A 33 3.33 7.35 -3.48
CA LEU A 33 4.28 6.30 -3.13
C LEU A 33 5.25 6.03 -4.29
N ALA A 34 4.77 6.04 -5.55
CA ALA A 34 5.59 5.87 -6.74
C ALA A 34 6.54 7.05 -7.03
N THR A 35 6.24 8.22 -6.48
CA THR A 35 7.13 9.40 -6.51
C THR A 35 8.30 9.22 -5.55
N GLN A 36 8.04 8.65 -4.36
CA GLN A 36 9.05 8.43 -3.31
C GLN A 36 9.85 7.14 -3.51
N TYR A 37 9.22 6.10 -4.05
CA TYR A 37 9.75 4.74 -4.19
C TYR A 37 9.60 4.28 -5.65
N PRO A 38 10.63 4.49 -6.50
CA PRO A 38 10.55 4.19 -7.94
C PRO A 38 10.15 2.76 -8.27
N MET A 39 10.49 1.81 -7.40
CA MET A 39 10.14 0.38 -7.50
C MET A 39 8.63 0.10 -7.50
N ILE A 40 7.80 1.03 -7.02
CA ILE A 40 6.34 0.89 -6.98
C ILE A 40 5.70 1.31 -8.32
N ARG A 41 6.38 2.10 -9.16
CA ARG A 41 5.79 2.70 -10.39
C ARG A 41 5.09 1.72 -11.34
N HIS A 42 5.49 0.44 -11.30
CA HIS A 42 4.97 -0.61 -12.16
C HIS A 42 4.11 -1.63 -11.41
N THR A 43 3.63 -1.29 -10.22
CA THR A 43 2.73 -2.13 -9.42
C THR A 43 1.31 -1.57 -9.43
N HIS A 44 0.38 -2.34 -8.87
CA HIS A 44 -1.01 -1.93 -8.69
C HIS A 44 -1.44 -2.31 -7.28
N ILE A 45 -2.28 -1.48 -6.68
CA ILE A 45 -2.88 -1.71 -5.36
C ILE A 45 -4.39 -1.88 -5.57
N PHE A 46 -4.94 -3.02 -5.17
CA PHE A 46 -6.36 -3.29 -5.26
C PHE A 46 -7.01 -3.21 -3.88
N GLU A 47 -8.24 -2.69 -3.81
CA GLU A 47 -9.03 -2.62 -2.57
C GLU A 47 -9.25 -4.02 -1.97
N SER A 48 -9.34 -5.06 -2.81
CA SER A 48 -9.50 -6.46 -2.39
C SER A 48 -8.30 -7.04 -1.66
N ASP A 49 -7.12 -6.42 -1.78
CA ASP A 49 -5.88 -6.90 -1.17
C ASP A 49 -5.72 -6.42 0.29
N ALA A 50 -6.69 -5.67 0.80
CA ALA A 50 -6.71 -5.19 2.18
C ALA A 50 -6.78 -6.37 3.17
N VAL A 51 -5.81 -6.46 4.07
CA VAL A 51 -5.79 -7.43 5.16
C VAL A 51 -5.86 -6.71 6.49
N LEU A 52 -6.70 -7.18 7.41
CA LEU A 52 -6.73 -6.63 8.77
C LEU A 52 -5.40 -6.94 9.48
N SER A 53 -4.80 -5.94 10.11
CA SER A 53 -3.57 -6.13 10.87
C SER A 53 -3.77 -7.10 12.03
N GLY A 54 -2.71 -7.79 12.46
CA GLY A 54 -2.80 -8.74 13.58
C GLY A 54 -3.27 -8.13 14.91
N CYS A 55 -3.12 -6.81 15.08
CA CYS A 55 -3.64 -6.06 16.22
C CYS A 55 -5.02 -5.45 15.98
N GLY A 56 -5.58 -5.57 14.77
CA GLY A 56 -6.93 -5.11 14.43
C GLY A 56 -7.10 -3.60 14.32
N THR A 57 -6.01 -2.81 14.34
CA THR A 57 -6.07 -1.34 14.41
C THR A 57 -5.94 -0.65 13.06
N TYR A 58 -5.50 -1.35 12.01
CA TYR A 58 -5.32 -0.80 10.66
C TYR A 58 -5.52 -1.86 9.59
N LEU A 59 -5.78 -1.41 8.35
CA LEU A 59 -5.75 -2.25 7.16
C LEU A 59 -4.35 -2.20 6.53
N GLU A 60 -3.75 -3.36 6.30
CA GLU A 60 -2.46 -3.52 5.64
C GLU A 60 -2.65 -3.89 4.16
N TYR A 61 -2.00 -3.15 3.28
CA TYR A 61 -1.91 -3.43 1.85
C TYR A 61 -0.49 -3.87 1.52
N SER A 62 -0.32 -5.11 1.05
CA SER A 62 1.00 -5.61 0.64
C SER A 62 1.28 -5.30 -0.82
N ILE A 63 2.24 -4.42 -1.08
CA ILE A 63 2.63 -4.04 -2.44
C ILE A 63 3.58 -5.11 -2.98
N LYS A 64 3.10 -5.84 -4.00
CA LYS A 64 3.90 -6.86 -4.70
C LYS A 64 4.85 -6.18 -5.66
N LEU A 65 6.14 -6.22 -5.34
CA LEU A 65 7.20 -5.71 -6.20
C LEU A 65 7.47 -6.66 -7.37
N PRO A 66 7.85 -6.14 -8.55
CA PRO A 66 8.33 -7.00 -9.62
C PRO A 66 9.58 -7.77 -9.15
N PRO A 67 9.73 -9.04 -9.55
CA PRO A 67 10.93 -9.81 -9.22
C PRO A 67 12.15 -9.11 -9.83
N ALA A 68 13.26 -9.09 -9.09
CA ALA A 68 14.54 -8.68 -9.66
C ALA A 68 14.86 -9.60 -10.84
N LYS A 69 15.25 -9.04 -12.00
CA LYS A 69 15.74 -9.87 -13.11
C LYS A 69 16.97 -10.65 -12.63
N THR A 70 16.83 -11.96 -12.51
CA THR A 70 17.90 -12.87 -12.07
C THR A 70 18.66 -13.51 -13.24
N ASN A 71 18.21 -13.29 -14.48
CA ASN A 71 18.83 -13.87 -15.66
C ASN A 71 19.78 -12.83 -16.26
N GLY A 72 21.07 -12.95 -15.91
CA GLY A 72 22.17 -12.28 -16.60
C GLY A 72 22.33 -12.77 -18.02
#